data_AF-R5DMR2-F1
#
_entry.id   AF-R5DMR2-F1
#
_cell.length_a   1.000
_cell.length_b   1.000
_cell.length_c   1.000
_cell.angle_alpha   90.00
_cell.angle_beta   90.00
_cell.angle_gamma   90.00
#
_symmetry.space_group_name_H-M   'P 1'
#
loop_
_entity.id
_entity.type
_entity.pdbx_description
1 polymer ?
#
loop_
_entity_poly.entity_id
_entity_poly.type
_entity_poly.pdbx_seq_one_letter_code
_entity_poly.pdbx_strand_id
1 'polypeptide(L)'
;MRIGIIGTGRIASRFADTAFAGIESAYVSCVYNPKAASAEKFAIQHRIENYTDSLEELTMLTDAVYIASLHETHYEYAKYMLNNKKHVLCEKPAVLKKAQAEELYSLAKENNVVFMEAVKTAYCPGFHAMMAAAKSGKIGRIIDVEAAFSRLTPVNTREYMAQDYNGSFLEFGSYVCMPVFELLGCDYDDVRFHSMRAVNGVDAYTKAVFSFGGKSAEVKTGLGVKTEGQLLISGTNGYILAKSPWWLTKEFEIRYEDPNKKEVYKYAYEGSGLQYELKKFINNVNNIKKINKANSSDSKCQKISIWTGTEACINREISIATADVMEKFIEWNRPQVQEKQKELFGKDIKKPRVWAHRGCCTLYPENTLESFKAAAELKGITGVELDIQFSKDKKIVVFHDENASRVTGIDKNIKDCTLDELKSFKITSNGGRYAQIPTLTEVLGLLKPYCENNGLLINIELKTSKVRYEGIEDEAYKLVKSYGMEKYIVWSSFLADSVSCIKKIDKDAKTGVLAGSLEDCIAMAEKTGAEALHPYIGGLVFELPEHMKDMPVRAWNGEEPFFKDGRPLKEPDLNKYRFYGATDIFTNMPERYLDEQ
;
A
#
# COMPACT_ATOMS: atom_id res chain seq x y z
N MET A 1 14.15 -21.19 -21.75
CA MET A 1 14.77 -19.87 -21.49
C MET A 1 14.94 -19.73 -20.00
N ARG A 2 16.17 -19.51 -19.55
CA ARG A 2 16.53 -19.29 -18.13
C ARG A 2 16.27 -17.83 -17.77
N ILE A 3 15.35 -17.58 -16.84
CA ILE A 3 14.99 -16.21 -16.42
C ILE A 3 15.55 -15.93 -15.03
N GLY A 4 16.27 -14.83 -14.88
CA GLY A 4 16.65 -14.28 -13.59
C GLY A 4 15.59 -13.32 -13.05
N ILE A 5 15.44 -13.22 -11.74
CA ILE A 5 14.63 -12.15 -11.10
C ILE A 5 15.59 -11.21 -10.36
N ILE A 6 15.49 -9.91 -10.61
CA ILE A 6 16.21 -8.87 -9.86
C ILE A 6 15.22 -8.21 -8.89
N GLY A 7 15.41 -8.44 -7.60
CA GLY A 7 14.51 -7.96 -6.54
C GLY A 7 13.65 -9.07 -5.94
N THR A 8 13.25 -8.90 -4.67
CA THR A 8 12.54 -9.92 -3.86
C THR A 8 11.24 -9.38 -3.27
N GLY A 9 10.70 -8.31 -3.86
CA GLY A 9 9.49 -7.63 -3.40
C GLY A 9 8.18 -8.36 -3.75
N ARG A 10 7.05 -7.76 -3.37
CA ARG A 10 5.69 -8.30 -3.58
C ARG A 10 5.42 -8.72 -5.02
N ILE A 11 5.87 -7.92 -5.99
CA ILE A 11 5.62 -8.18 -7.41
C ILE A 11 6.54 -9.27 -7.98
N ALA A 12 7.79 -9.36 -7.50
CA ALA A 12 8.71 -10.47 -7.81
C ALA A 12 8.12 -11.81 -7.36
N SER A 13 7.58 -11.85 -6.13
CA SER A 13 6.91 -13.03 -5.57
C SER A 13 5.72 -13.45 -6.44
N ARG A 14 4.83 -12.51 -6.79
CA ARG A 14 3.69 -12.78 -7.69
C ARG A 14 4.14 -13.26 -9.07
N PHE A 15 5.23 -12.71 -9.62
CA PHE A 15 5.77 -13.13 -10.91
C PHE A 15 6.27 -14.58 -10.85
N ALA A 16 7.08 -14.92 -9.84
CA ALA A 16 7.57 -16.28 -9.64
C ALA A 16 6.42 -17.29 -9.51
N ASP A 17 5.35 -16.94 -8.77
CA ASP A 17 4.22 -17.84 -8.51
C ASP A 17 3.26 -18.00 -9.69
N THR A 18 3.10 -16.97 -10.55
CA THR A 18 1.95 -16.93 -11.47
C THR A 18 2.30 -16.66 -12.94
N ALA A 19 3.45 -16.05 -13.26
CA ALA A 19 3.75 -15.63 -14.62
C ALA A 19 3.98 -16.80 -15.58
N PHE A 20 4.43 -17.95 -15.06
CA PHE A 20 4.79 -19.13 -15.86
C PHE A 20 3.61 -20.08 -16.12
N ALA A 21 2.39 -19.74 -15.67
CA ALA A 21 1.21 -20.57 -15.90
C ALA A 21 0.97 -20.79 -17.42
N GLY A 22 1.03 -22.07 -17.84
CA GLY A 22 0.91 -22.46 -19.24
C GLY A 22 2.12 -22.08 -20.12
N ILE A 23 3.31 -21.90 -19.52
CA ILE A 23 4.57 -21.63 -20.22
C ILE A 23 5.63 -22.65 -19.79
N GLU A 24 5.86 -23.66 -20.61
CA GLU A 24 6.89 -24.69 -20.35
C GLU A 24 8.26 -24.32 -20.92
N SER A 25 8.31 -23.34 -21.83
CA SER A 25 9.54 -22.95 -22.53
C SER A 25 10.46 -22.04 -21.72
N ALA A 26 10.09 -21.66 -20.50
CA ALA A 26 10.88 -20.79 -19.61
C ALA A 26 10.68 -21.16 -18.14
N TYR A 27 11.66 -20.85 -17.30
CA TYR A 27 11.58 -21.01 -15.84
C TYR A 27 12.51 -20.00 -15.14
N VAL A 28 12.34 -19.81 -13.83
CA VAL A 28 13.21 -18.97 -13.01
C VAL A 28 14.46 -19.76 -12.63
N SER A 29 15.64 -19.37 -13.12
CA SER A 29 16.89 -20.07 -12.85
C SER A 29 17.68 -19.46 -11.69
N CYS A 30 17.50 -18.17 -11.43
CA CYS A 30 18.26 -17.44 -10.41
C CYS A 30 17.47 -16.24 -9.87
N VAL A 31 17.63 -15.91 -8.60
CA VAL A 31 17.18 -14.64 -8.02
C VAL A 31 18.36 -13.82 -7.50
N TYR A 32 18.34 -12.53 -7.79
CA TYR A 32 19.33 -11.57 -7.34
C TYR A 32 18.75 -10.59 -6.33
N ASN A 33 19.50 -10.33 -5.27
CA ASN A 33 19.28 -9.18 -4.39
C ASN A 33 20.64 -8.71 -3.81
N PRO A 34 20.92 -7.40 -3.73
CA PRO A 34 22.14 -6.92 -3.07
C PRO A 34 22.24 -7.32 -1.60
N LYS A 35 21.14 -7.72 -0.97
CA LYS A 35 21.12 -8.38 0.34
C LYS A 35 21.01 -9.89 0.15
N ALA A 36 22.13 -10.59 0.20
CA ALA A 36 22.20 -12.05 0.00
C ALA A 36 21.14 -12.85 0.80
N ALA A 37 20.96 -12.54 2.08
CA ALA A 37 19.94 -13.18 2.93
C ALA A 37 18.50 -13.02 2.41
N SER A 38 18.20 -11.90 1.74
CA SER A 38 16.89 -11.71 1.10
C SER A 38 16.75 -12.56 -0.16
N ALA A 39 17.82 -12.70 -0.96
CA ALA A 39 17.81 -13.55 -2.15
C ALA A 39 17.65 -15.03 -1.76
N GLU A 40 18.38 -15.48 -0.75
CA GLU A 40 18.30 -16.84 -0.19
C GLU A 40 16.87 -17.16 0.30
N LYS A 41 16.30 -16.29 1.16
CA LYS A 41 14.94 -16.49 1.66
C LYS A 41 13.92 -16.59 0.53
N PHE A 42 14.05 -15.72 -0.48
CA PHE A 42 13.16 -15.73 -1.63
C PHE A 42 13.32 -17.01 -2.47
N ALA A 43 14.55 -17.47 -2.69
CA ALA A 43 14.82 -18.70 -3.42
C ALA A 43 14.24 -19.93 -2.72
N ILE A 44 14.40 -20.02 -1.39
CA ILE A 44 13.79 -21.09 -0.59
C ILE A 44 12.26 -21.05 -0.70
N GLN A 45 11.66 -19.86 -0.52
CA GLN A 45 10.21 -19.67 -0.56
C GLN A 45 9.60 -20.11 -1.91
N HIS A 46 10.27 -19.78 -3.03
CA HIS A 46 9.77 -20.04 -4.38
C HIS A 46 10.42 -21.24 -5.07
N ARG A 47 11.23 -22.03 -4.33
CA ARG A 47 11.95 -23.22 -4.82
C ARG A 47 12.81 -22.95 -6.06
N ILE A 48 13.53 -21.83 -6.05
CA ILE A 48 14.47 -21.44 -7.12
C ILE A 48 15.84 -22.02 -6.79
N GLU A 49 16.48 -22.64 -7.77
CA GLU A 49 17.74 -23.38 -7.60
C GLU A 49 18.91 -22.47 -7.16
N ASN A 50 19.05 -21.30 -7.78
CA ASN A 50 20.18 -20.41 -7.54
C ASN A 50 19.73 -19.05 -6.96
N TYR A 51 20.56 -18.48 -6.11
CA TYR A 51 20.45 -17.09 -5.66
C TYR A 51 21.83 -16.46 -5.58
N THR A 52 21.93 -15.14 -5.76
CA THR A 52 23.20 -14.43 -5.73
C THR A 52 23.02 -12.95 -5.37
N ASP A 53 24.08 -12.30 -4.91
CA ASP A 53 24.22 -10.85 -4.79
C ASP A 53 25.22 -10.27 -5.82
N SER A 54 25.71 -11.09 -6.76
CA SER A 54 26.57 -10.70 -7.88
C SER A 54 25.79 -10.64 -9.20
N LEU A 55 25.91 -9.51 -9.91
CA LEU A 55 25.30 -9.34 -11.23
C LEU A 55 26.03 -10.16 -12.31
N GLU A 56 27.33 -10.41 -12.13
CA GLU A 56 28.15 -11.27 -12.97
C GLU A 56 27.66 -12.73 -12.92
N GLU A 57 27.47 -13.28 -11.72
CA GLU A 57 26.92 -14.62 -11.55
C GLU A 57 25.51 -14.73 -12.12
N LEU A 58 24.64 -13.75 -11.84
CA LEU A 58 23.29 -13.69 -12.42
C LEU A 58 23.35 -13.74 -13.95
N THR A 59 24.29 -13.02 -14.57
CA THR A 59 24.48 -13.00 -16.02
C THR A 59 24.88 -14.38 -16.56
N MET A 60 25.73 -15.14 -15.86
CA MET A 60 26.12 -16.49 -16.30
C MET A 60 24.94 -17.48 -16.23
N LEU A 61 24.08 -17.33 -15.23
CA LEU A 61 22.98 -18.25 -14.93
C LEU A 61 21.69 -17.99 -15.72
N THR A 62 21.64 -16.92 -16.52
CA THR A 62 20.39 -16.45 -17.15
C THR A 62 20.53 -16.17 -18.64
N ASP A 63 19.43 -16.30 -19.37
CA ASP A 63 19.28 -15.85 -20.76
C ASP A 63 18.55 -14.50 -20.83
N ALA A 64 17.67 -14.25 -19.85
CA ALA A 64 16.89 -13.04 -19.70
C ALA A 64 16.71 -12.71 -18.21
N VAL A 65 16.38 -11.46 -17.89
CA VAL A 65 16.04 -11.04 -16.53
C VAL A 65 14.68 -10.34 -16.48
N TYR A 66 13.99 -10.54 -15.36
CA TYR A 66 12.83 -9.78 -14.93
C TYR A 66 13.25 -8.82 -13.81
N ILE A 67 13.21 -7.53 -14.06
CA ILE A 67 13.61 -6.49 -13.11
C ILE A 67 12.36 -6.05 -12.33
N ALA A 68 12.33 -6.39 -11.05
CA ALA A 68 11.23 -6.11 -10.11
C ALA A 68 11.76 -5.44 -8.82
N SER A 69 12.80 -4.61 -8.99
CA SER A 69 13.45 -3.84 -7.94
C SER A 69 12.72 -2.49 -7.74
N LEU A 70 13.36 -1.56 -7.02
CA LEU A 70 12.80 -0.22 -6.82
C LEU A 70 13.04 0.64 -8.07
N HIS A 71 12.16 1.62 -8.33
CA HIS A 71 12.16 2.41 -9.57
C HIS A 71 13.52 3.09 -9.85
N GLU A 72 14.17 3.62 -8.82
CA GLU A 72 15.48 4.27 -8.89
C GLU A 72 16.60 3.34 -9.39
N THR A 73 16.42 2.02 -9.26
CA THR A 73 17.43 1.03 -9.67
C THR A 73 17.18 0.40 -11.04
N HIS A 74 16.01 0.62 -11.65
CA HIS A 74 15.65 -0.07 -12.89
C HIS A 74 16.64 0.21 -14.02
N TYR A 75 17.01 1.48 -14.22
CA TYR A 75 17.90 1.90 -15.31
C TYR A 75 19.26 1.21 -15.24
N GLU A 76 19.92 1.24 -14.07
CA GLU A 76 21.25 0.65 -13.90
C GLU A 76 21.25 -0.87 -14.11
N TYR A 77 20.27 -1.57 -13.54
CA TYR A 77 20.14 -3.01 -13.75
C TYR A 77 19.82 -3.37 -15.20
N ALA A 78 18.91 -2.62 -15.85
CA ALA A 78 18.56 -2.85 -17.25
C ALA A 78 19.78 -2.62 -18.16
N LYS A 79 20.48 -1.51 -17.98
CA LYS A 79 21.69 -1.15 -18.74
C LYS A 79 22.79 -2.20 -18.59
N TYR A 80 23.07 -2.64 -17.37
CA TYR A 80 24.06 -3.69 -17.10
C TYR A 80 23.72 -4.98 -17.85
N MET A 81 22.47 -5.41 -17.79
CA MET A 81 22.01 -6.67 -18.38
C MET A 81 22.00 -6.63 -19.91
N LEU A 82 21.58 -5.51 -20.50
CA LEU A 82 21.62 -5.30 -21.95
C LEU A 82 23.06 -5.29 -22.49
N ASN A 83 24.00 -4.63 -21.81
CA ASN A 83 25.43 -4.63 -22.16
C ASN A 83 26.05 -6.04 -22.09
N ASN A 84 25.56 -6.87 -21.18
CA ASN A 84 25.93 -8.28 -21.07
C ASN A 84 25.10 -9.21 -22.00
N LYS A 85 24.43 -8.63 -23.00
CA LYS A 85 23.65 -9.35 -24.02
C LYS A 85 22.57 -10.25 -23.42
N LYS A 86 21.89 -9.78 -22.37
CA LYS A 86 20.70 -10.43 -21.80
C LYS A 86 19.44 -9.71 -22.24
N HIS A 87 18.37 -10.48 -22.44
CA HIS A 87 17.04 -9.89 -22.65
C HIS A 87 16.49 -9.38 -21.31
N VAL A 88 15.74 -8.28 -21.32
CA VAL A 88 15.26 -7.60 -20.12
C VAL A 88 13.75 -7.34 -20.23
N LEU A 89 13.00 -7.87 -19.27
CA LEU A 89 11.62 -7.47 -18.95
C LEU A 89 11.66 -6.62 -17.68
N CYS A 90 11.29 -5.35 -17.74
CA CYS A 90 11.45 -4.41 -16.62
C CYS A 90 10.10 -3.95 -16.09
N GLU A 91 9.87 -4.04 -14.78
CA GLU A 91 8.66 -3.52 -14.13
C GLU A 91 8.43 -2.04 -14.42
N LYS A 92 7.15 -1.66 -14.36
CA LYS A 92 6.73 -0.29 -14.68
C LYS A 92 6.88 0.66 -13.47
N PRO A 93 7.20 1.95 -13.69
CA PRO A 93 7.74 2.48 -14.93
C PRO A 93 9.14 1.90 -15.19
N ALA A 94 9.45 1.57 -16.44
CA ALA A 94 10.76 1.01 -16.77
C ALA A 94 11.90 1.97 -16.38
N VAL A 95 11.70 3.27 -16.62
CA VAL A 95 12.58 4.35 -16.18
C VAL A 95 11.75 5.63 -16.00
N LEU A 96 12.34 6.63 -15.35
CA LEU A 96 11.67 7.91 -15.04
C LEU A 96 12.15 9.08 -15.91
N LYS A 97 13.10 8.85 -16.82
CA LYS A 97 13.67 9.87 -17.70
C LYS A 97 13.63 9.43 -19.15
N LYS A 98 13.32 10.36 -20.06
CA LYS A 98 13.24 10.08 -21.49
C LYS A 98 14.56 9.55 -22.05
N ALA A 99 15.66 10.25 -21.74
CA ALA A 99 16.99 9.89 -22.23
C ALA A 99 17.42 8.48 -21.81
N GLN A 100 17.03 8.05 -20.59
CA GLN A 100 17.29 6.70 -20.11
C GLN A 100 16.52 5.66 -20.92
N ALA A 101 15.25 5.94 -21.26
CA ALA A 101 14.44 5.01 -22.07
C ALA A 101 15.05 4.88 -23.48
N GLU A 102 15.39 5.99 -24.11
CA GLU A 102 16.01 6.04 -25.42
C GLU A 102 17.32 5.25 -25.47
N GLU A 103 18.17 5.42 -24.45
CA GLU A 103 19.42 4.68 -24.33
C GLU A 103 19.19 3.18 -24.17
N LEU A 104 18.30 2.75 -23.27
CA LEU A 104 18.03 1.32 -23.06
C LEU A 104 17.49 0.65 -24.33
N TYR A 105 16.59 1.30 -25.07
CA TYR A 105 16.13 0.78 -26.35
C TYR A 105 17.23 0.76 -27.42
N SER A 106 18.16 1.74 -27.40
CA SER A 106 19.31 1.77 -28.32
C SER A 106 20.29 0.64 -28.01
N LEU A 107 20.63 0.44 -26.73
CA LEU A 107 21.47 -0.66 -26.27
C LEU A 107 20.86 -2.03 -26.60
N ALA A 108 19.55 -2.18 -26.44
CA ALA A 108 18.84 -3.41 -26.78
C ALA A 108 18.98 -3.74 -28.28
N LYS A 109 18.83 -2.73 -29.14
CA LYS A 109 19.03 -2.85 -30.59
C LYS A 109 20.48 -3.18 -30.95
N GLU A 110 21.44 -2.47 -30.37
CA GLU A 110 22.87 -2.65 -30.62
C GLU A 110 23.37 -4.04 -30.21
N ASN A 111 22.91 -4.52 -29.05
CA ASN A 111 23.27 -5.82 -28.51
C ASN A 111 22.37 -6.96 -29.03
N ASN A 112 21.37 -6.65 -29.87
CA ASN A 112 20.46 -7.61 -30.48
C ASN A 112 19.67 -8.44 -29.42
N VAL A 113 19.22 -7.77 -28.37
CA VAL A 113 18.46 -8.32 -27.22
C VAL A 113 17.18 -7.54 -26.95
N VAL A 114 16.20 -8.15 -26.30
CA VAL A 114 14.87 -7.53 -26.11
C VAL A 114 14.93 -6.67 -24.85
N PHE A 115 14.44 -5.44 -24.93
CA PHE A 115 14.04 -4.64 -23.78
C PHE A 115 12.54 -4.40 -23.86
N MET A 116 11.81 -4.69 -22.78
CA MET A 116 10.35 -4.56 -22.72
C MET A 116 9.92 -4.06 -21.35
N GLU A 117 9.13 -2.99 -21.31
CA GLU A 117 8.44 -2.55 -20.09
C GLU A 117 7.22 -3.46 -19.81
N ALA A 118 7.10 -3.88 -18.55
CA ALA A 118 6.10 -4.82 -18.06
C ALA A 118 4.80 -4.09 -17.66
N VAL A 119 4.08 -3.58 -18.66
CA VAL A 119 2.71 -3.09 -18.49
C VAL A 119 1.73 -4.19 -18.88
N LYS A 120 1.45 -5.13 -17.98
CA LYS A 120 0.65 -6.34 -18.27
C LYS A 120 -0.67 -6.09 -19.01
N THR A 121 -1.34 -4.97 -18.72
CA THR A 121 -2.61 -4.60 -19.35
C THR A 121 -2.50 -4.48 -20.86
N ALA A 122 -1.37 -3.97 -21.35
CA ALA A 122 -1.10 -3.82 -22.78
C ALA A 122 -1.28 -5.14 -23.53
N TYR A 123 -1.03 -6.28 -22.88
CA TYR A 123 -1.02 -7.60 -23.49
C TYR A 123 -2.28 -8.43 -23.21
N CYS A 124 -3.24 -7.86 -22.47
CA CYS A 124 -4.48 -8.55 -22.15
C CYS A 124 -5.39 -8.66 -23.39
N PRO A 125 -6.01 -9.83 -23.67
CA PRO A 125 -6.84 -10.02 -24.87
C PRO A 125 -7.97 -8.98 -25.01
N GLY A 126 -8.67 -8.67 -23.91
CA GLY A 126 -9.73 -7.68 -23.93
C GLY A 126 -9.23 -6.25 -24.16
N PHE A 127 -8.02 -5.91 -23.68
CA PHE A 127 -7.42 -4.60 -23.92
C PHE A 127 -7.09 -4.41 -25.41
N HIS A 128 -6.43 -5.40 -26.03
CA HIS A 128 -6.17 -5.37 -27.47
C HIS A 128 -7.46 -5.24 -28.29
N ALA A 129 -8.50 -6.00 -27.96
CA ALA A 129 -9.77 -5.93 -28.66
C ALA A 129 -10.47 -4.58 -28.49
N MET A 130 -10.37 -3.96 -27.32
CA MET A 130 -10.89 -2.62 -27.05
C MET A 130 -10.16 -1.56 -27.87
N MET A 131 -8.82 -1.61 -27.93
CA MET A 131 -8.02 -0.71 -28.77
C MET A 131 -8.36 -0.89 -30.26
N ALA A 132 -8.51 -2.14 -30.73
CA ALA A 132 -8.93 -2.43 -32.10
C ALA A 132 -10.35 -1.90 -32.40
N ALA A 133 -11.29 -2.06 -31.46
CA ALA A 133 -12.64 -1.51 -31.57
C ALA A 133 -12.63 0.03 -31.65
N ALA A 134 -11.82 0.70 -30.83
CA ALA A 134 -11.66 2.15 -30.89
C ALA A 134 -11.12 2.61 -32.26
N LYS A 135 -10.12 1.89 -32.79
CA LYS A 135 -9.48 2.17 -34.09
C LYS A 135 -10.32 1.75 -35.31
N SER A 136 -11.40 1.00 -35.12
CA SER A 136 -12.24 0.48 -36.21
C SER A 136 -13.14 1.53 -36.89
N GLY A 137 -13.27 2.72 -36.32
CA GLY A 137 -14.18 3.78 -36.79
C GLY A 137 -15.61 3.68 -36.28
N LYS A 138 -15.96 2.65 -35.49
CA LYS A 138 -17.30 2.48 -34.89
C LYS A 138 -17.76 3.69 -34.09
N ILE A 139 -16.86 4.34 -33.35
CA ILE A 139 -17.15 5.54 -32.56
C ILE A 139 -16.86 6.86 -33.32
N GLY A 140 -16.60 6.79 -34.62
CA GLY A 140 -16.18 7.95 -35.41
C GLY A 140 -14.74 8.38 -35.09
N ARG A 141 -14.46 9.68 -35.19
CA ARG A 141 -13.13 10.22 -34.87
C ARG A 141 -12.95 10.25 -33.35
N ILE A 142 -11.86 9.68 -32.84
CA ILE A 142 -11.50 9.79 -31.41
C ILE A 142 -11.10 11.24 -31.10
N ILE A 143 -11.75 11.83 -30.10
CA ILE A 143 -11.56 13.22 -29.67
C ILE A 143 -10.93 13.29 -28.28
N ASP A 144 -11.29 12.37 -27.38
CA ASP A 144 -10.82 12.40 -26.00
C ASP A 144 -10.62 10.98 -25.42
N VAL A 145 -9.63 10.84 -24.53
CA VAL A 145 -9.37 9.62 -23.77
C VAL A 145 -9.25 9.97 -22.28
N GLU A 146 -10.11 9.40 -21.45
CA GLU A 146 -9.98 9.49 -19.99
C GLU A 146 -9.59 8.15 -19.39
N ALA A 147 -8.56 8.12 -18.55
CA ALA A 147 -8.13 6.91 -17.86
C ALA A 147 -7.86 7.17 -16.38
N ALA A 148 -8.42 6.32 -15.51
CA ALA A 148 -8.21 6.44 -14.07
C ALA A 148 -7.69 5.15 -13.43
N PHE A 149 -6.74 5.28 -12.51
CA PHE A 149 -6.26 4.20 -11.64
C PHE A 149 -6.11 4.73 -10.22
N SER A 150 -6.92 4.24 -9.29
CA SER A 150 -6.79 4.60 -7.87
C SER A 150 -6.89 3.41 -6.93
N ARG A 151 -6.09 3.42 -5.87
CA ARG A 151 -6.09 2.46 -4.78
C ARG A 151 -5.72 3.17 -3.48
N LEU A 152 -6.59 3.09 -2.48
CA LEU A 152 -6.26 3.54 -1.13
C LEU A 152 -5.10 2.73 -0.57
N THR A 153 -3.98 3.40 -0.35
CA THR A 153 -2.69 2.84 0.04
C THR A 153 -2.25 3.56 1.31
N PRO A 154 -1.87 2.82 2.38
CA PRO A 154 -1.47 3.45 3.63
C PRO A 154 -0.22 4.33 3.48
N VAL A 155 -0.16 5.47 4.17
CA VAL A 155 0.95 6.45 4.05
C VAL A 155 2.29 5.89 4.55
N ASN A 156 2.26 4.89 5.42
CA ASN A 156 3.44 4.22 5.97
C ASN A 156 3.98 3.09 5.05
N THR A 157 3.58 3.05 3.77
CA THR A 157 4.05 2.06 2.79
C THR A 157 5.05 2.64 1.80
N ARG A 158 5.80 1.77 1.10
CA ARG A 158 6.87 2.16 0.16
C ARG A 158 6.41 3.15 -0.90
N GLU A 159 5.14 3.10 -1.30
CA GLU A 159 4.54 4.01 -2.28
C GLU A 159 4.58 5.50 -1.87
N TYR A 160 4.88 5.82 -0.61
CA TYR A 160 5.02 7.19 -0.09
C TYR A 160 6.43 7.53 0.45
N MET A 161 7.40 6.62 0.37
CA MET A 161 8.67 6.78 1.12
C MET A 161 9.75 7.58 0.39
N ALA A 162 9.91 7.39 -0.92
CA ALA A 162 10.95 8.07 -1.70
C ALA A 162 10.33 9.09 -2.64
N GLN A 163 10.54 10.37 -2.36
CA GLN A 163 9.78 11.45 -2.98
C GLN A 163 10.10 11.70 -4.46
N ASP A 164 11.33 11.43 -4.88
CA ASP A 164 11.72 11.54 -6.29
C ASP A 164 11.32 10.30 -7.12
N TYR A 165 10.83 9.23 -6.48
CA TYR A 165 10.64 7.92 -7.12
C TYR A 165 9.27 7.29 -6.89
N ASN A 166 8.51 7.75 -5.90
CA ASN A 166 7.21 7.21 -5.51
C ASN A 166 6.14 8.30 -5.54
N GLY A 167 4.93 7.92 -5.13
CA GLY A 167 3.74 8.75 -5.28
C GLY A 167 2.84 8.26 -6.40
N SER A 168 1.61 8.75 -6.37
CA SER A 168 0.52 8.16 -7.14
C SER A 168 0.79 8.16 -8.63
N PHE A 169 1.35 9.25 -9.16
CA PHE A 169 1.60 9.37 -10.58
C PHE A 169 2.75 8.46 -11.03
N LEU A 170 3.85 8.38 -10.26
CA LEU A 170 4.98 7.50 -10.59
C LEU A 170 4.61 6.01 -10.42
N GLU A 171 3.67 5.68 -9.54
CA GLU A 171 3.18 4.30 -9.37
C GLU A 171 2.21 3.87 -10.48
N PHE A 172 1.34 4.75 -10.96
CA PHE A 172 0.23 4.35 -11.84
C PHE A 172 0.21 5.04 -13.21
N GLY A 173 1.06 6.03 -13.45
CA GLY A 173 1.11 6.83 -14.69
C GLY A 173 1.29 5.97 -15.94
N SER A 174 2.15 4.94 -15.90
CA SER A 174 2.33 4.03 -17.04
C SER A 174 1.05 3.30 -17.44
N TYR A 175 0.15 2.98 -16.49
CA TYR A 175 -1.14 2.37 -16.82
C TYR A 175 -2.01 3.36 -17.56
N VAL A 176 -2.22 4.55 -17.00
CA VAL A 176 -3.19 5.51 -17.52
C VAL A 176 -2.72 6.24 -18.78
N CYS A 177 -1.41 6.43 -18.96
CA CYS A 177 -0.86 7.06 -20.17
C CYS A 177 -0.83 6.10 -21.38
N MET A 178 -0.70 4.79 -21.14
CA MET A 178 -0.66 3.78 -22.20
C MET A 178 -1.85 3.87 -23.19
N PRO A 179 -3.13 3.84 -22.79
CA PRO A 179 -4.24 3.95 -23.74
C PRO A 179 -4.31 5.33 -24.43
N VAL A 180 -3.83 6.39 -23.77
CA VAL A 180 -3.76 7.74 -24.37
C VAL A 180 -2.81 7.71 -25.56
N PHE A 181 -1.57 7.26 -25.35
CA PHE A 181 -0.56 7.22 -26.41
C PHE A 181 -0.86 6.21 -27.50
N GLU A 182 -1.48 5.07 -27.16
CA GLU A 182 -1.92 4.06 -28.12
C GLU A 182 -3.00 4.59 -29.10
N LEU A 183 -3.84 5.53 -28.67
CA LEU A 183 -4.97 6.04 -29.44
C LEU A 183 -4.75 7.42 -30.07
N LEU A 184 -4.05 8.31 -29.36
CA LEU A 184 -3.85 9.70 -29.77
C LEU A 184 -2.46 9.96 -30.37
N GLY A 185 -1.50 9.05 -30.15
CA GLY A 185 -0.11 9.19 -30.55
C GLY A 185 0.81 9.57 -29.38
N CYS A 186 2.11 9.41 -29.57
CA CYS A 186 3.12 9.72 -28.54
C CYS A 186 3.59 11.19 -28.55
N ASP A 187 3.33 11.91 -29.65
CA ASP A 187 3.67 13.33 -29.81
C ASP A 187 2.52 14.20 -29.30
N TYR A 188 2.53 14.51 -28.01
CA TYR A 188 1.60 15.43 -27.38
C TYR A 188 2.16 16.88 -27.38
N ASP A 189 1.27 17.87 -27.45
CA ASP A 189 1.69 19.29 -27.48
C ASP A 189 2.06 19.81 -26.09
N ASP A 190 1.24 19.48 -25.08
CA ASP A 190 1.36 19.96 -23.70
C ASP A 190 0.79 18.94 -22.72
N VAL A 191 1.31 18.94 -21.49
CA VAL A 191 0.79 18.18 -20.35
C VAL A 191 0.77 19.05 -19.10
N ARG A 192 -0.38 19.12 -18.43
CA ARG A 192 -0.56 19.91 -17.20
C ARG A 192 -0.93 19.03 -16.04
N PHE A 193 -0.27 19.22 -14.91
CA PHE A 193 -0.48 18.42 -13.70
C PHE A 193 -1.23 19.21 -12.63
N HIS A 194 -2.04 18.50 -11.85
CA HIS A 194 -2.63 18.98 -10.61
C HIS A 194 -2.63 17.86 -9.58
N SER A 195 -2.03 18.09 -8.41
CA SER A 195 -1.84 17.06 -7.40
C SER A 195 -2.31 17.49 -6.03
N MET A 196 -3.01 16.59 -5.34
CA MET A 196 -3.23 16.62 -3.90
C MET A 196 -2.13 15.79 -3.24
N ARG A 197 -1.53 16.34 -2.19
CA ARG A 197 -0.36 15.75 -1.53
C ARG A 197 -0.74 15.09 -0.22
N ALA A 198 -0.04 14.02 0.08
CA ALA A 198 -0.02 13.49 1.42
C ALA A 198 0.71 14.48 2.35
N VAL A 199 0.52 14.28 3.66
CA VAL A 199 1.21 14.99 4.74
C VAL A 199 2.71 15.09 4.56
N ASN A 200 3.35 14.14 3.88
CA ASN A 200 4.79 14.10 3.65
C ASN A 200 5.26 14.74 2.33
N GLY A 201 4.35 15.36 1.58
CA GLY A 201 4.60 16.04 0.31
C GLY A 201 4.48 15.17 -0.94
N VAL A 202 4.55 13.83 -0.82
CA VAL A 202 4.37 12.91 -1.96
C VAL A 202 2.94 13.03 -2.50
N ASP A 203 2.75 12.92 -3.82
CA ASP A 203 1.42 13.03 -4.40
C ASP A 203 0.53 11.83 -4.02
N ALA A 204 -0.58 12.14 -3.35
CA ALA A 204 -1.60 11.18 -2.95
C ALA A 204 -2.65 11.00 -4.05
N TYR A 205 -2.85 12.02 -4.89
CA TYR A 205 -3.71 11.98 -6.06
C TYR A 205 -3.22 12.98 -7.09
N THR A 206 -3.19 12.59 -8.35
CA THR A 206 -2.70 13.44 -9.45
C THR A 206 -3.63 13.32 -10.65
N LYS A 207 -3.95 14.47 -11.22
CA LYS A 207 -4.54 14.61 -12.55
C LYS A 207 -3.48 15.10 -13.53
N ALA A 208 -3.44 14.53 -14.73
CA ALA A 208 -2.70 15.10 -15.83
C ALA A 208 -3.61 15.28 -17.04
N VAL A 209 -3.56 16.46 -17.67
CA VAL A 209 -4.35 16.79 -18.86
C VAL A 209 -3.42 17.02 -20.03
N PHE A 210 -3.64 16.28 -21.12
CA PHE A 210 -2.87 16.33 -22.35
C PHE A 210 -3.61 17.09 -23.45
N SER A 211 -2.84 17.75 -24.32
CA SER A 211 -3.34 18.37 -25.56
C SER A 211 -2.67 17.76 -26.79
N PHE A 212 -3.44 17.51 -27.85
CA PHE A 212 -3.00 16.92 -29.11
C PHE A 212 -3.70 17.56 -30.32
N GLY A 213 -3.21 18.69 -30.82
CA GLY A 213 -3.62 19.29 -32.10
C GLY A 213 -5.14 19.32 -32.34
N GLY A 214 -5.95 19.58 -31.31
CA GLY A 214 -7.42 19.55 -31.36
C GLY A 214 -8.10 18.33 -30.71
N LYS A 215 -7.35 17.44 -30.06
CA LYS A 215 -7.83 16.36 -29.18
C LYS A 215 -7.28 16.56 -27.76
N SER A 216 -7.87 15.90 -26.77
CA SER A 216 -7.43 15.97 -25.37
C SER A 216 -7.36 14.59 -24.73
N ALA A 217 -6.74 14.51 -23.55
CA ALA A 217 -6.89 13.37 -22.66
C ALA A 217 -6.79 13.82 -21.19
N GLU A 218 -7.51 13.16 -20.28
CA GLU A 218 -7.35 13.32 -18.82
C GLU A 218 -6.96 11.97 -18.20
N VAL A 219 -5.86 11.96 -17.46
CA VAL A 219 -5.49 10.80 -16.65
C VAL A 219 -5.53 11.13 -15.16
N LYS A 220 -6.02 10.17 -14.37
CA LYS A 220 -6.21 10.29 -12.92
C LYS A 220 -5.51 9.14 -12.21
N THR A 221 -4.59 9.44 -11.31
CA THR A 221 -3.94 8.45 -10.45
C THR A 221 -4.23 8.76 -8.98
N GLY A 222 -4.52 7.75 -8.13
CA GLY A 222 -4.67 7.96 -6.69
C GLY A 222 -4.07 6.85 -5.80
N LEU A 223 -3.27 7.24 -4.81
CA LEU A 223 -2.86 6.42 -3.66
C LEU A 223 -3.65 6.76 -2.39
N GLY A 224 -4.04 8.02 -2.20
CA GLY A 224 -4.76 8.51 -1.02
C GLY A 224 -6.22 8.87 -1.29
N VAL A 225 -6.59 9.01 -2.57
CA VAL A 225 -7.95 9.34 -2.99
C VAL A 225 -8.49 8.23 -3.86
N LYS A 226 -9.69 7.74 -3.53
CA LYS A 226 -10.45 6.82 -4.37
C LYS A 226 -11.32 7.62 -5.34
N THR A 227 -11.26 7.25 -6.62
CA THR A 227 -12.11 7.83 -7.67
C THR A 227 -12.73 6.70 -8.50
N GLU A 228 -13.80 7.02 -9.24
CA GLU A 228 -14.25 6.16 -10.34
C GLU A 228 -13.06 5.91 -11.28
N GLY A 229 -12.82 4.63 -11.56
CA GLY A 229 -11.56 4.14 -12.11
C GLY A 229 -11.73 3.64 -13.53
N GLN A 230 -12.58 4.27 -14.34
CA GLN A 230 -12.94 3.82 -15.69
C GLN A 230 -11.90 4.25 -16.74
N LEU A 231 -11.96 3.60 -17.91
CA LEU A 231 -11.35 4.05 -19.16
C LEU A 231 -12.48 4.39 -20.14
N LEU A 232 -12.53 5.66 -20.55
CA LEU A 232 -13.51 6.21 -21.47
C LEU A 232 -12.79 6.70 -22.74
N ILE A 233 -13.27 6.27 -23.90
CA ILE A 233 -12.74 6.70 -25.20
C ILE A 233 -13.89 7.37 -25.96
N SER A 234 -13.82 8.69 -26.09
CA SER A 234 -14.87 9.50 -26.67
C SER A 234 -14.60 9.73 -28.16
N GLY A 235 -15.60 9.46 -28.98
CA GLY A 235 -15.56 9.73 -30.41
C GLY A 235 -16.78 10.50 -30.89
N THR A 236 -16.74 10.96 -32.15
CA THR A 236 -17.79 11.82 -32.72
C THR A 236 -19.14 11.13 -32.90
N ASN A 237 -19.18 9.80 -32.93
CA ASN A 237 -20.40 9.03 -33.22
C ASN A 237 -20.82 8.10 -32.06
N GLY A 238 -20.05 8.07 -30.98
CA GLY A 238 -20.23 7.16 -29.86
C GLY A 238 -19.01 7.14 -28.96
N TYR A 239 -18.99 6.24 -27.98
CA TYR A 239 -17.88 6.11 -27.05
C TYR A 239 -17.69 4.67 -26.59
N ILE A 240 -16.47 4.36 -26.13
CA ILE A 240 -16.16 3.08 -25.49
C ILE A 240 -15.99 3.30 -24.00
N LEU A 241 -16.61 2.44 -23.20
CA LEU A 241 -16.51 2.44 -21.74
C LEU A 241 -16.01 1.09 -21.23
N ALA A 242 -14.87 1.10 -20.54
CA ALA A 242 -14.41 -0.01 -19.70
C ALA A 242 -14.40 0.42 -18.23
N LYS A 243 -15.20 -0.26 -17.40
CA LYS A 243 -15.32 0.05 -15.97
C LYS A 243 -14.10 -0.42 -15.20
N SER A 244 -13.84 0.20 -14.04
CA SER A 244 -12.85 -0.30 -13.09
C SER A 244 -13.15 -1.76 -12.69
N PRO A 245 -12.17 -2.68 -12.65
CA PRO A 245 -10.75 -2.49 -12.99
C PRO A 245 -10.47 -2.70 -14.50
N TRP A 246 -10.46 -1.63 -15.31
CA TRP A 246 -10.29 -1.74 -16.77
C TRP A 246 -8.92 -2.29 -17.15
N TRP A 247 -7.92 -2.20 -16.27
CA TRP A 247 -6.58 -2.78 -16.48
C TRP A 247 -6.59 -4.31 -16.52
N LEU A 248 -7.70 -4.98 -16.18
CA LEU A 248 -7.92 -6.40 -16.46
C LEU A 248 -8.72 -6.62 -17.77
N THR A 249 -9.48 -5.62 -18.20
CA THR A 249 -10.31 -5.59 -19.43
C THR A 249 -11.10 -6.88 -19.69
N LYS A 250 -11.87 -7.34 -18.69
CA LYS A 250 -12.77 -8.50 -18.85
C LYS A 250 -14.01 -8.17 -19.68
N GLU A 251 -14.43 -6.90 -19.68
CA GLU A 251 -15.61 -6.41 -20.38
C GLU A 251 -15.42 -4.94 -20.77
N PHE A 252 -15.93 -4.58 -21.95
CA PHE A 252 -16.11 -3.18 -22.35
C PHE A 252 -17.37 -3.03 -23.21
N GLU A 253 -17.90 -1.81 -23.26
CA GLU A 253 -19.10 -1.47 -24.00
C GLU A 253 -18.79 -0.43 -25.07
N ILE A 254 -19.35 -0.59 -26.27
CA ILE A 254 -19.46 0.51 -27.26
C ILE A 254 -20.88 1.05 -27.17
N ARG A 255 -20.99 2.36 -26.94
CA ARG A 255 -22.26 3.07 -26.76
C ARG A 255 -22.41 4.17 -27.80
N TYR A 256 -23.65 4.45 -28.15
CA TYR A 256 -24.03 5.42 -29.17
C TYR A 256 -25.05 6.41 -28.58
N GLU A 257 -25.45 7.41 -29.37
CA GLU A 257 -26.45 8.40 -28.98
C GLU A 257 -27.78 7.76 -28.55
N ASP A 258 -28.25 6.75 -29.30
CA ASP A 258 -29.41 5.95 -28.87
C ASP A 258 -28.99 5.01 -27.73
N PRO A 259 -29.50 5.19 -26.50
CA PRO A 259 -29.13 4.38 -25.35
C PRO A 259 -29.56 2.91 -25.49
N ASN A 260 -30.48 2.59 -26.39
CA ASN A 260 -30.89 1.21 -26.68
C ASN A 260 -29.90 0.49 -27.59
N LYS A 261 -29.04 1.25 -28.29
CA LYS A 261 -27.97 0.70 -29.13
C LYS A 261 -26.68 0.63 -28.31
N LYS A 262 -26.31 -0.58 -27.88
CA LYS A 262 -25.00 -0.85 -27.28
C LYS A 262 -24.45 -2.19 -27.73
N GLU A 263 -23.13 -2.27 -27.84
CA GLU A 263 -22.40 -3.51 -28.06
C GLU A 263 -21.60 -3.85 -26.81
N VAL A 264 -21.72 -5.08 -26.30
CA VAL A 264 -21.02 -5.54 -25.11
C VAL A 264 -20.04 -6.64 -25.51
N TYR A 265 -18.77 -6.46 -25.16
CA TYR A 265 -17.71 -7.41 -25.45
C TYR A 265 -17.16 -7.99 -24.16
N LYS A 266 -17.00 -9.32 -24.10
CA LYS A 266 -16.47 -10.03 -22.93
C LYS A 266 -15.29 -10.89 -23.32
N TYR A 267 -14.25 -10.88 -22.48
CA TYR A 267 -13.01 -11.61 -22.70
C TYR A 267 -12.60 -12.36 -21.44
N ALA A 268 -12.01 -13.53 -21.64
CA ALA A 268 -11.37 -14.27 -20.56
C ALA A 268 -10.12 -13.51 -20.07
N TYR A 269 -9.90 -13.57 -18.76
CA TYR A 269 -8.68 -13.09 -18.13
C TYR A 269 -8.15 -14.23 -17.24
N GLU A 270 -7.02 -14.78 -17.64
CA GLU A 270 -6.40 -15.90 -16.97
C GLU A 270 -5.49 -15.43 -15.82
N GLY A 271 -5.42 -16.20 -14.74
CA GLY A 271 -4.42 -16.04 -13.67
C GLY A 271 -4.24 -14.60 -13.17
N SER A 272 -2.98 -14.16 -13.07
CA SER A 272 -2.63 -12.81 -12.63
C SER A 272 -2.51 -11.80 -13.79
N GLY A 273 -2.55 -12.29 -15.03
CA GLY A 273 -2.25 -11.58 -16.27
C GLY A 273 -0.75 -11.41 -16.57
N LEU A 274 0.13 -11.72 -15.61
CA LEU A 274 1.59 -11.67 -15.81
C LEU A 274 2.05 -12.69 -16.87
N GLN A 275 1.29 -13.76 -17.08
CA GLN A 275 1.61 -14.72 -18.14
C GLN A 275 1.38 -14.15 -19.55
N TYR A 276 0.53 -13.13 -19.73
CA TYR A 276 0.34 -12.50 -21.05
C TYR A 276 1.58 -11.71 -21.48
N GLU A 277 2.11 -10.88 -20.58
CA GLU A 277 3.35 -10.14 -20.84
C GLU A 277 4.55 -11.08 -20.97
N LEU A 278 4.66 -12.13 -20.15
CA LEU A 278 5.76 -13.08 -20.25
C LEU A 278 5.70 -13.87 -21.57
N LYS A 279 4.50 -14.31 -22.01
CA LYS A 279 4.32 -14.93 -23.33
C LYS A 279 4.74 -14.00 -24.46
N LYS A 280 4.32 -12.72 -24.41
CA LYS A 280 4.73 -11.73 -25.42
C LYS A 280 6.24 -11.50 -25.42
N PHE A 281 6.85 -11.38 -24.24
CA PHE A 281 8.30 -11.23 -24.09
C PHE A 281 9.07 -12.42 -24.70
N ILE A 282 8.69 -13.66 -24.36
CA ILE A 282 9.30 -14.88 -24.92
C ILE A 282 9.14 -14.93 -26.43
N ASN A 283 7.96 -14.57 -26.96
CA ASN A 283 7.72 -14.53 -28.40
C ASN A 283 8.64 -13.52 -29.10
N ASN A 284 8.83 -12.33 -28.52
CA ASN A 284 9.76 -11.33 -29.04
C ASN A 284 11.20 -11.85 -29.08
N VAL A 285 11.64 -12.51 -28.00
CA VAL A 285 12.97 -13.15 -27.91
C VAL A 285 13.15 -14.22 -29.00
N ASN A 286 12.14 -15.08 -29.19
CA ASN A 286 12.18 -16.14 -30.20
C ASN A 286 12.20 -15.60 -31.63
N ASN A 287 11.47 -14.52 -31.90
CA ASN A 287 11.43 -13.89 -33.22
C ASN A 287 12.78 -13.29 -33.61
N ILE A 288 13.45 -12.57 -32.70
CA ILE A 288 14.82 -12.07 -32.92
C ILE A 288 15.79 -13.22 -33.21
N LYS A 289 15.71 -14.32 -32.45
CA LYS A 289 16.56 -15.50 -32.68
C LYS A 289 16.33 -16.13 -34.06
N LYS A 290 15.09 -16.20 -34.54
CA LYS A 290 14.76 -16.72 -35.88
C LYS A 290 15.34 -15.85 -36.99
N ILE A 291 15.18 -14.54 -36.88
CA ILE A 291 15.68 -13.58 -37.88
C ILE A 291 17.21 -13.52 -37.91
N ASN A 292 17.88 -13.69 -36.77
CA ASN A 292 19.33 -13.79 -36.73
C ASN A 292 19.86 -15.07 -37.41
N LYS A 293 19.06 -16.14 -37.50
CA LYS A 293 19.42 -17.37 -38.21
C LYS A 293 19.18 -17.28 -39.72
N ALA A 294 18.20 -16.49 -40.15
CA ALA A 294 17.86 -16.28 -41.57
C ALA A 294 18.67 -15.11 -42.16
N ASN A 295 19.94 -15.32 -42.52
CA ASN A 295 20.77 -14.28 -43.16
C ASN A 295 20.36 -14.01 -44.63
N SER A 296 19.30 -13.23 -44.88
CA SER A 296 18.90 -12.73 -46.22
C SER A 296 18.73 -11.20 -46.24
N SER A 297 18.66 -10.57 -47.42
CA SER A 297 18.42 -9.12 -47.54
C SER A 297 17.10 -8.66 -46.90
N ASP A 298 16.06 -9.50 -46.95
CA ASP A 298 14.77 -9.27 -46.26
C ASP A 298 14.90 -9.30 -44.73
N SER A 299 15.91 -10.00 -44.20
CA SER A 299 16.22 -10.01 -42.77
C SER A 299 16.62 -8.63 -42.26
N LYS A 300 17.14 -7.73 -43.11
CA LYS A 300 17.53 -6.37 -42.70
C LYS A 300 16.28 -5.51 -42.45
N CYS A 301 15.27 -5.57 -43.33
CA CYS A 301 13.97 -4.92 -43.11
C CYS A 301 13.20 -5.54 -41.94
N GLN A 302 13.22 -6.87 -41.77
CA GLN A 302 12.59 -7.54 -40.62
C GLN A 302 13.31 -7.28 -39.29
N LYS A 303 14.64 -7.16 -39.29
CA LYS A 303 15.40 -6.68 -38.14
C LYS A 303 14.94 -5.27 -37.79
N ILE A 304 14.93 -4.35 -38.77
CA ILE A 304 14.47 -2.98 -38.56
C ILE A 304 13.04 -2.99 -37.99
N SER A 305 12.07 -3.67 -38.60
CA SER A 305 10.66 -3.69 -38.17
C SER A 305 10.43 -4.23 -36.75
N ILE A 306 11.23 -5.21 -36.31
CA ILE A 306 11.23 -5.71 -34.92
C ILE A 306 11.76 -4.66 -33.94
N TRP A 307 12.87 -4.01 -34.29
CA TRP A 307 13.54 -3.01 -33.45
C TRP A 307 12.89 -1.63 -33.50
N THR A 308 12.15 -1.32 -34.57
CA THR A 308 11.40 -0.07 -34.80
C THR A 308 9.91 -0.21 -34.49
N GLY A 309 9.47 -1.35 -33.94
CA GLY A 309 8.19 -1.43 -33.25
C GLY A 309 6.95 -1.84 -34.06
N THR A 310 7.06 -2.36 -35.29
CA THR A 310 5.83 -2.69 -36.05
C THR A 310 5.18 -4.01 -35.64
N GLU A 311 5.89 -4.95 -35.00
CA GLU A 311 5.26 -6.20 -34.48
C GLU A 311 5.85 -6.74 -33.15
N ALA A 312 7.14 -6.50 -32.87
CA ALA A 312 7.81 -7.04 -31.67
C ALA A 312 7.85 -6.05 -30.49
N CYS A 313 8.16 -4.77 -30.74
CA CYS A 313 8.33 -3.75 -29.71
C CYS A 313 7.20 -2.70 -29.71
N ILE A 314 5.95 -3.16 -29.63
CA ILE A 314 4.71 -2.32 -29.55
C ILE A 314 4.84 -1.20 -28.50
N ASN A 315 5.70 -1.37 -27.49
CA ASN A 315 5.81 -0.47 -26.36
C ASN A 315 6.97 0.56 -26.45
N ARG A 316 7.81 0.62 -27.49
CA ARG A 316 9.00 1.52 -27.47
C ARG A 316 8.61 2.99 -27.37
N GLU A 317 7.81 3.48 -28.31
CA GLU A 317 7.45 4.90 -28.37
C GLU A 317 6.59 5.29 -27.17
N ILE A 318 5.66 4.42 -26.78
CA ILE A 318 4.81 4.59 -25.59
C ILE A 318 5.66 4.63 -24.31
N SER A 319 6.63 3.73 -24.13
CA SER A 319 7.54 3.75 -22.98
C SER A 319 8.39 5.02 -22.94
N ILE A 320 8.92 5.47 -24.09
CA ILE A 320 9.71 6.71 -24.17
C ILE A 320 8.84 7.93 -23.84
N ALA A 321 7.63 8.03 -24.41
CA ALA A 321 6.70 9.12 -24.14
C ALA A 321 6.20 9.09 -22.69
N THR A 322 5.98 7.90 -22.12
CA THR A 322 5.65 7.76 -20.70
C THR A 322 6.80 8.24 -19.83
N ALA A 323 8.04 7.85 -20.11
CA ALA A 323 9.21 8.32 -19.36
C ALA A 323 9.40 9.85 -19.47
N ASP A 324 9.11 10.44 -20.63
CA ASP A 324 9.10 11.90 -20.83
C ASP A 324 8.05 12.60 -19.94
N VAL A 325 6.83 12.05 -19.85
CA VAL A 325 5.80 12.58 -18.93
C VAL A 325 6.18 12.41 -17.47
N MET A 326 6.78 11.28 -17.10
CA MET A 326 7.28 11.06 -15.73
C MET A 326 8.36 12.08 -15.36
N GLU A 327 9.28 12.35 -16.28
CA GLU A 327 10.35 13.35 -16.11
C GLU A 327 9.76 14.75 -15.90
N LYS A 328 8.83 15.17 -16.76
CA LYS A 328 8.13 16.46 -16.61
C LYS A 328 7.32 16.54 -15.32
N PHE A 329 6.68 15.45 -14.90
CA PHE A 329 5.98 15.40 -13.62
C PHE A 329 6.96 15.61 -12.46
N ILE A 330 8.11 14.93 -12.46
CA ILE A 330 9.13 15.05 -11.41
C ILE A 330 9.65 16.49 -11.36
N GLU A 331 10.00 17.09 -12.50
CA GLU A 331 10.47 18.48 -12.59
C GLU A 331 9.44 19.48 -12.04
N TRP A 332 8.17 19.30 -12.40
CA TRP A 332 7.07 20.11 -11.91
C TRP A 332 6.80 19.89 -10.41
N ASN A 333 6.84 18.65 -9.94
CA ASN A 333 6.45 18.27 -8.58
C ASN A 333 7.53 18.58 -7.54
N ARG A 334 8.82 18.41 -7.89
CA ARG A 334 9.96 18.57 -6.97
C ARG A 334 9.95 19.88 -6.16
N PRO A 335 9.81 21.08 -6.74
CA PRO A 335 9.81 22.32 -5.94
C PRO A 335 8.67 22.35 -4.90
N GLN A 336 7.50 21.81 -5.25
CA GLN A 336 6.33 21.77 -4.39
C GLN A 336 6.51 20.79 -3.22
N VAL A 337 7.16 19.64 -3.49
CA VAL A 337 7.53 18.67 -2.45
C VAL A 337 8.58 19.28 -1.50
N GLN A 338 9.60 19.94 -2.05
CA GLN A 338 10.66 20.58 -1.27
C GLN A 338 10.11 21.69 -0.36
N GLU A 339 9.16 22.48 -0.85
CA GLU A 339 8.47 23.49 -0.05
C GLU A 339 7.72 22.84 1.12
N LYS A 340 6.92 21.79 0.85
CA LYS A 340 6.20 21.06 1.90
C LYS A 340 7.15 20.41 2.92
N GLN A 341 8.24 19.82 2.46
CA GLN A 341 9.28 19.28 3.34
C GLN A 341 9.90 20.37 4.21
N LYS A 342 10.20 21.54 3.65
CA LYS A 342 10.74 22.66 4.42
C LYS A 342 9.77 23.13 5.49
N GLU A 343 8.46 23.13 5.21
CA GLU A 343 7.44 23.40 6.23
C GLU A 343 7.39 22.34 7.34
N LEU A 344 7.57 21.06 7.00
CA LEU A 344 7.53 19.95 7.95
C LEU A 344 8.79 19.86 8.81
N PHE A 345 9.96 19.86 8.18
CA PHE A 345 11.26 19.69 8.83
C PHE A 345 11.83 21.01 9.36
N GLY A 346 11.34 22.15 8.87
CA GLY A 346 11.70 23.47 9.40
C GLY A 346 10.95 23.85 10.68
N LYS A 347 9.92 23.09 11.07
CA LYS A 347 9.22 23.24 12.34
C LYS A 347 9.88 22.39 13.42
N ASP A 348 10.03 22.96 14.62
CA ASP A 348 10.38 22.20 15.81
C ASP A 348 9.13 21.42 16.30
N ILE A 349 8.86 20.28 15.65
CA ILE A 349 7.72 19.42 15.98
C ILE A 349 8.11 18.54 17.16
N LYS A 350 7.37 18.65 18.26
CA LYS A 350 7.56 17.82 19.45
C LYS A 350 7.50 16.34 19.09
N LYS A 351 8.34 15.52 19.74
CA LYS A 351 8.24 14.07 19.64
C LYS A 351 6.83 13.62 20.05
N PRO A 352 6.24 12.63 19.36
CA PRO A 352 4.94 12.11 19.76
C PRO A 352 5.01 11.56 21.19
N ARG A 353 3.95 11.78 21.95
CA ARG A 353 3.76 11.14 23.25
C ARG A 353 3.53 9.66 23.09
N VAL A 354 4.12 8.84 23.96
CA VAL A 354 4.06 7.38 23.86
C VAL A 354 2.97 6.83 24.76
N TRP A 355 2.12 5.97 24.20
CA TRP A 355 1.12 5.18 24.92
C TRP A 355 1.40 3.69 24.70
N ALA A 356 1.42 2.92 25.79
CA ALA A 356 1.63 1.48 25.74
C ALA A 356 0.35 0.77 25.31
N HIS A 357 0.30 0.33 24.05
CA HIS A 357 -0.83 -0.43 23.49
C HIS A 357 -0.86 -1.82 24.13
N ARG A 358 -1.88 -2.06 24.98
CA ARG A 358 -2.04 -3.30 25.76
C ARG A 358 -0.88 -3.59 26.72
N GLY A 359 -0.20 -2.53 27.17
CA GLY A 359 1.02 -2.57 28.00
C GLY A 359 2.31 -2.80 27.20
N CYS A 360 3.39 -3.28 27.84
CA CYS A 360 4.64 -3.66 27.16
C CYS A 360 4.51 -5.02 26.47
N CYS A 361 3.68 -5.09 25.43
CA CYS A 361 3.20 -6.34 24.88
C CYS A 361 4.18 -7.08 23.96
N THR A 362 5.42 -6.59 23.82
CA THR A 362 6.58 -7.31 23.27
C THR A 362 7.37 -8.08 24.32
N LEU A 363 7.39 -7.56 25.56
CA LEU A 363 8.12 -8.16 26.69
C LEU A 363 7.24 -9.12 27.50
N TYR A 364 5.93 -8.84 27.57
CA TYR A 364 4.95 -9.61 28.31
C TYR A 364 3.71 -9.87 27.45
N PRO A 365 2.86 -10.85 27.78
CA PRO A 365 1.62 -11.06 27.04
C PRO A 365 0.70 -9.83 27.13
N GLU A 366 0.10 -9.46 26.01
CA GLU A 366 -0.79 -8.30 25.90
C GLU A 366 -1.96 -8.34 26.91
N ASN A 367 -2.44 -7.16 27.34
CA ASN A 367 -3.62 -7.01 28.20
C ASN A 367 -3.52 -7.79 29.54
N THR A 368 -2.31 -7.99 30.07
CA THR A 368 -2.07 -8.63 31.38
C THR A 368 -1.61 -7.63 32.43
N LEU A 369 -1.81 -7.95 33.71
CA LEU A 369 -1.34 -7.10 34.82
C LEU A 369 0.17 -6.87 34.79
N GLU A 370 0.96 -7.88 34.42
CA GLU A 370 2.41 -7.75 34.31
C GLU A 370 2.82 -6.83 33.15
N SER A 371 2.15 -6.90 32.00
CA SER A 371 2.36 -6.00 30.87
C SER A 371 2.04 -4.55 31.22
N PHE A 372 0.92 -4.30 31.91
CA PHE A 372 0.54 -2.96 32.36
C PHE A 372 1.46 -2.41 33.45
N LYS A 373 1.89 -3.25 34.40
CA LYS A 373 2.85 -2.83 35.43
C LYS A 373 4.16 -2.40 34.80
N ALA A 374 4.71 -3.21 33.90
CA ALA A 374 5.94 -2.88 33.19
C ALA A 374 5.82 -1.55 32.43
N ALA A 375 4.70 -1.32 31.75
CA ALA A 375 4.45 -0.06 31.04
C ALA A 375 4.35 1.15 31.98
N ALA A 376 3.65 1.01 33.11
CA ALA A 376 3.47 2.09 34.08
C ALA A 376 4.77 2.50 34.80
N GLU A 377 5.77 1.62 34.81
CA GLU A 377 7.11 1.87 35.39
C GLU A 377 8.07 2.56 34.39
N LEU A 378 7.71 2.66 33.10
CA LEU A 378 8.52 3.35 32.10
C LEU A 378 8.54 4.86 32.34
N LYS A 379 9.74 5.45 32.31
CA LYS A 379 9.91 6.90 32.42
C LYS A 379 9.46 7.57 31.11
N GLY A 380 8.65 8.64 31.22
CA GLY A 380 8.20 9.42 30.05
C GLY A 380 6.97 8.85 29.33
N ILE A 381 6.43 7.71 29.80
CA ILE A 381 5.17 7.16 29.29
C ILE A 381 4.02 8.13 29.57
N THR A 382 3.14 8.32 28.59
CA THR A 382 1.95 9.18 28.75
C THR A 382 0.77 8.41 29.32
N GLY A 383 0.61 7.16 28.90
CA GLY A 383 -0.48 6.31 29.36
C GLY A 383 -0.38 4.89 28.85
N VAL A 384 -1.33 4.07 29.29
CA VAL A 384 -1.55 2.72 28.78
C VAL A 384 -2.90 2.67 28.07
N GLU A 385 -2.99 1.89 27.02
CA GLU A 385 -4.24 1.55 26.35
C GLU A 385 -4.63 0.11 26.71
N LEU A 386 -5.94 -0.12 26.90
CA LEU A 386 -6.49 -1.43 27.21
C LEU A 386 -7.89 -1.61 26.59
N ASP A 387 -8.22 -2.87 26.33
CA ASP A 387 -9.48 -3.30 25.72
C ASP A 387 -10.45 -3.90 26.74
N ILE A 388 -11.71 -3.46 26.77
CA ILE A 388 -12.72 -4.06 27.66
C ILE A 388 -13.90 -4.72 26.93
N GLN A 389 -14.31 -5.86 27.48
CA GLN A 389 -15.47 -6.64 27.03
C GLN A 389 -16.26 -7.15 28.25
N PHE A 390 -17.54 -7.49 28.05
CA PHE A 390 -18.29 -8.26 29.05
C PHE A 390 -18.08 -9.76 28.88
N SER A 391 -17.91 -10.44 30.01
CA SER A 391 -18.17 -11.87 30.15
C SER A 391 -19.67 -12.17 30.08
N LYS A 392 -20.03 -13.46 29.97
CA LYS A 392 -21.41 -13.96 29.99
C LYS A 392 -22.21 -13.51 31.22
N ASP A 393 -21.56 -13.44 32.38
CA ASP A 393 -22.11 -13.00 33.67
C ASP A 393 -21.92 -11.49 33.92
N LYS A 394 -21.70 -10.71 32.85
CA LYS A 394 -21.59 -9.24 32.84
C LYS A 394 -20.48 -8.69 33.74
N LYS A 395 -19.37 -9.41 33.87
CA LYS A 395 -18.13 -8.88 34.48
C LYS A 395 -17.27 -8.25 33.39
N ILE A 396 -16.62 -7.14 33.71
CA ILE A 396 -15.74 -6.43 32.76
C ILE A 396 -14.36 -7.07 32.80
N VAL A 397 -13.98 -7.70 31.69
CA VAL A 397 -12.66 -8.30 31.50
C VAL A 397 -11.83 -7.45 30.54
N VAL A 398 -10.51 -7.49 30.72
CA VAL A 398 -9.55 -6.76 29.88
C VAL A 398 -8.96 -7.74 28.86
N PHE A 399 -9.41 -7.64 27.61
CA PHE A 399 -9.05 -8.58 26.55
C PHE A 399 -9.39 -8.01 25.16
N HIS A 400 -8.46 -8.15 24.20
CA HIS A 400 -8.63 -7.56 22.87
C HIS A 400 -9.50 -8.39 21.93
N ASP A 401 -9.20 -9.67 21.72
CA ASP A 401 -9.93 -10.43 20.69
C ASP A 401 -11.34 -10.80 21.16
N GLU A 402 -12.29 -10.91 20.25
CA GLU A 402 -13.62 -11.42 20.59
C GLU A 402 -13.56 -12.92 20.96
N ASN A 403 -12.51 -13.62 20.52
CA ASN A 403 -12.23 -15.04 20.77
C ASN A 403 -10.87 -15.24 21.45
N ALA A 404 -10.79 -16.14 22.44
CA ALA A 404 -9.60 -16.33 23.26
C ALA A 404 -8.46 -17.11 22.59
N SER A 405 -8.69 -17.71 21.41
CA SER A 405 -7.80 -18.72 20.82
C SER A 405 -6.38 -18.23 20.53
N ARG A 406 -6.23 -16.99 20.04
CA ARG A 406 -4.91 -16.48 19.65
C ARG A 406 -3.92 -16.40 20.80
N VAL A 407 -4.40 -16.01 21.99
CA VAL A 407 -3.54 -15.75 23.16
C VAL A 407 -3.52 -16.92 24.14
N THR A 408 -4.61 -17.69 24.21
CA THR A 408 -4.79 -18.77 25.19
C THR A 408 -4.74 -20.17 24.58
N GLY A 409 -4.89 -20.29 23.26
CA GLY A 409 -5.11 -21.57 22.56
C GLY A 409 -6.52 -22.15 22.69
N ILE A 410 -7.42 -21.49 23.42
CA ILE A 410 -8.80 -21.95 23.67
C ILE A 410 -9.76 -21.26 22.71
N ASP A 411 -10.41 -22.04 21.84
CA ASP A 411 -11.41 -21.54 20.90
C ASP A 411 -12.79 -21.32 21.56
N LYS A 412 -12.90 -20.22 22.29
CA LYS A 412 -14.15 -19.74 22.89
C LYS A 412 -14.26 -18.22 22.78
N ASN A 413 -15.47 -17.72 22.53
CA ASN A 413 -15.73 -16.28 22.55
C ASN A 413 -15.86 -15.75 23.97
N ILE A 414 -15.37 -14.54 24.20
CA ILE A 414 -15.39 -13.88 25.52
C ILE A 414 -16.82 -13.72 26.04
N LYS A 415 -17.74 -13.29 25.17
CA LYS A 415 -19.17 -13.09 25.51
C LYS A 415 -19.89 -14.37 25.99
N ASP A 416 -19.36 -15.53 25.66
CA ASP A 416 -19.99 -16.84 25.92
C ASP A 416 -19.41 -17.52 27.17
N CYS A 417 -18.40 -16.93 27.81
CA CYS A 417 -17.72 -17.49 29.00
C CYS A 417 -18.03 -16.68 30.26
N THR A 418 -18.20 -17.33 31.42
CA THR A 418 -18.26 -16.63 32.72
C THR A 418 -16.89 -16.09 33.13
N LEU A 419 -16.83 -15.17 34.10
CA LEU A 419 -15.55 -14.69 34.65
C LEU A 419 -14.69 -15.85 35.17
N ASP A 420 -15.27 -16.81 35.87
CA ASP A 420 -14.53 -17.97 36.41
C ASP A 420 -13.92 -18.83 35.30
N GLU A 421 -14.65 -19.05 34.21
CA GLU A 421 -14.12 -19.73 33.03
C GLU A 421 -12.96 -18.94 32.43
N LEU A 422 -13.13 -17.63 32.22
CA LEU A 422 -12.08 -16.76 31.66
C LEU A 422 -10.83 -16.71 32.54
N LYS A 423 -10.99 -16.70 33.86
CA LYS A 423 -9.88 -16.76 34.83
C LYS A 423 -9.11 -18.08 34.81
N SER A 424 -9.75 -19.15 34.35
CA SER A 424 -9.10 -20.45 34.16
C SER A 424 -8.24 -20.52 32.90
N PHE A 425 -8.44 -19.60 31.94
CA PHE A 425 -7.68 -19.56 30.70
C PHE A 425 -6.26 -19.05 30.98
N LYS A 426 -5.27 -19.86 30.61
CA LYS A 426 -3.87 -19.57 30.85
C LYS A 426 -3.26 -18.85 29.66
N ILE A 427 -2.66 -17.69 29.91
CA ILE A 427 -1.88 -16.94 28.91
C ILE A 427 -0.41 -17.27 29.14
N THR A 428 0.26 -17.81 28.12
CA THR A 428 1.68 -18.18 28.24
C THR A 428 2.56 -16.94 28.41
N SER A 429 3.38 -16.89 29.47
CA SER A 429 4.27 -15.78 29.80
C SER A 429 5.75 -16.23 29.91
N ASN A 430 6.61 -15.31 30.34
CA ASN A 430 8.05 -15.52 30.55
C ASN A 430 8.34 -16.60 31.59
N GLY A 431 9.38 -17.40 31.31
CA GLY A 431 9.87 -18.44 32.21
C GLY A 431 8.92 -19.62 32.40
N GLY A 432 8.00 -19.88 31.46
CA GLY A 432 7.01 -20.96 31.58
C GLY A 432 5.88 -20.66 32.57
N ARG A 433 5.75 -19.40 33.02
CA ARG A 433 4.65 -18.94 33.87
C ARG A 433 3.40 -18.67 33.04
N TYR A 434 2.27 -18.59 33.72
CA TYR A 434 0.99 -18.23 33.11
C TYR A 434 0.43 -16.97 33.74
N ALA A 435 -0.04 -16.06 32.89
CA ALA A 435 -0.88 -14.94 33.30
C ALA A 435 -2.37 -15.32 33.17
N GLN A 436 -3.22 -14.61 33.90
CA GLN A 436 -4.68 -14.74 33.81
C GLN A 436 -5.26 -13.55 33.05
N ILE A 437 -6.44 -13.74 32.45
CA ILE A 437 -7.25 -12.64 31.93
C ILE A 437 -7.64 -11.73 33.11
N PRO A 438 -7.24 -10.45 33.13
CA PRO A 438 -7.61 -9.54 34.21
C PRO A 438 -9.03 -9.03 34.06
N THR A 439 -9.61 -8.62 35.19
CA THR A 439 -10.79 -7.76 35.26
C THR A 439 -10.37 -6.30 35.22
N LEU A 440 -11.29 -5.43 34.80
CA LEU A 440 -11.03 -3.99 34.86
C LEU A 440 -10.74 -3.53 36.30
N THR A 441 -11.38 -4.13 37.31
CA THR A 441 -11.14 -3.87 38.73
C THR A 441 -9.68 -4.11 39.12
N GLU A 442 -9.09 -5.24 38.71
CA GLU A 442 -7.69 -5.55 39.03
C GLU A 442 -6.73 -4.59 38.33
N VAL A 443 -7.02 -4.20 37.08
CA VAL A 443 -6.18 -3.25 36.34
C VAL A 443 -6.26 -1.84 36.94
N LEU A 444 -7.44 -1.36 37.31
CA LEU A 444 -7.61 -0.07 37.99
C LEU A 444 -6.88 -0.06 39.35
N GLY A 445 -7.02 -1.13 40.13
CA GLY A 445 -6.31 -1.28 41.40
C GLY A 445 -4.79 -1.24 41.25
N LEU A 446 -4.25 -1.89 40.21
CA LEU A 446 -2.83 -1.87 39.88
C LEU A 446 -2.35 -0.47 39.45
N LEU A 447 -3.10 0.20 38.56
CA LEU A 447 -2.64 1.43 37.90
C LEU A 447 -2.92 2.70 38.71
N LYS A 448 -3.86 2.66 39.67
CA LYS A 448 -4.23 3.82 40.48
C LYS A 448 -3.04 4.54 41.13
N PRO A 449 -2.10 3.85 41.82
CA PRO A 449 -0.95 4.53 42.42
C PRO A 449 -0.07 5.25 41.40
N TYR A 450 0.06 4.70 40.19
CA TYR A 450 0.82 5.35 39.11
C TYR A 450 0.07 6.61 38.65
N CYS A 451 -1.22 6.49 38.34
CA CYS A 451 -2.06 7.62 37.96
C CYS A 451 -1.99 8.79 38.97
N GLU A 452 -2.08 8.48 40.27
CA GLU A 452 -2.04 9.48 41.35
C GLU A 452 -0.65 10.11 41.54
N ASN A 453 0.42 9.31 41.44
CA ASN A 453 1.78 9.78 41.74
C ASN A 453 2.49 10.44 40.55
N ASN A 454 2.25 9.96 39.32
CA ASN A 454 2.98 10.41 38.12
C ASN A 454 2.08 10.89 36.98
N GLY A 455 0.75 10.88 37.17
CA GLY A 455 -0.19 11.40 36.17
C GLY A 455 -0.42 10.47 34.98
N LEU A 456 -0.07 9.18 35.08
CA LEU A 456 -0.36 8.17 34.06
C LEU A 456 -1.83 8.22 33.63
N LEU A 457 -2.07 8.25 32.33
CA LEU A 457 -3.41 8.16 31.75
C LEU A 457 -3.74 6.72 31.36
N ILE A 458 -5.04 6.40 31.30
CA ILE A 458 -5.53 5.10 30.85
C ILE A 458 -6.52 5.34 29.72
N ASN A 459 -6.22 4.85 28.53
CA ASN A 459 -7.17 4.79 27.43
C ASN A 459 -7.94 3.46 27.51
N ILE A 460 -9.25 3.52 27.77
CA ILE A 460 -10.11 2.34 27.83
C ILE A 460 -10.89 2.26 26.52
N GLU A 461 -10.54 1.28 25.67
CA GLU A 461 -11.31 0.94 24.48
C GLU A 461 -12.54 0.08 24.84
N LEU A 462 -13.73 0.61 24.53
CA LEU A 462 -14.99 -0.12 24.59
C LEU A 462 -15.16 -0.97 23.33
N LYS A 463 -14.84 -2.27 23.41
CA LYS A 463 -14.87 -3.23 22.29
C LYS A 463 -16.28 -3.66 21.91
N THR A 464 -17.02 -2.71 21.34
CA THR A 464 -18.47 -2.79 21.12
C THR A 464 -18.88 -2.79 19.64
N SER A 465 -17.91 -2.67 18.72
CA SER A 465 -18.14 -2.55 17.28
C SER A 465 -18.48 -3.88 16.59
N LYS A 466 -17.95 -5.01 17.08
CA LYS A 466 -18.28 -6.35 16.57
C LYS A 466 -19.34 -7.06 17.41
N VAL A 467 -19.32 -6.89 18.72
CA VAL A 467 -20.29 -7.43 19.67
C VAL A 467 -20.83 -6.28 20.50
N ARG A 468 -22.12 -5.99 20.39
CA ARG A 468 -22.76 -4.96 21.22
C ARG A 468 -23.06 -5.53 22.60
N TYR A 469 -22.55 -4.86 23.64
CA TYR A 469 -22.82 -5.19 25.03
C TYR A 469 -23.74 -4.14 25.63
N GLU A 470 -24.97 -4.50 25.96
CA GLU A 470 -25.92 -3.58 26.57
C GLU A 470 -25.49 -3.22 28.01
N GLY A 471 -25.31 -1.93 28.26
CA GLY A 471 -24.96 -1.37 29.58
C GLY A 471 -23.45 -1.39 29.92
N ILE A 472 -22.57 -1.77 28.99
CA ILE A 472 -21.13 -1.80 29.27
C ILE A 472 -20.56 -0.41 29.56
N GLU A 473 -21.05 0.63 28.90
CA GLU A 473 -20.60 2.00 29.11
C GLU A 473 -20.95 2.49 30.53
N ASP A 474 -22.18 2.25 30.97
CA ASP A 474 -22.63 2.60 32.33
C ASP A 474 -21.85 1.85 33.40
N GLU A 475 -21.70 0.54 33.26
CA GLU A 475 -21.03 -0.29 34.27
C GLU A 475 -19.52 0.00 34.33
N ALA A 476 -18.87 0.20 33.18
CA ALA A 476 -17.45 0.59 33.15
C ALA A 476 -17.24 1.96 33.79
N TYR A 477 -18.09 2.95 33.44
CA TYR A 477 -18.00 4.29 34.00
C TYR A 477 -18.25 4.29 35.51
N LYS A 478 -19.29 3.61 35.99
CA LYS A 478 -19.55 3.44 37.45
C LYS A 478 -18.37 2.81 38.16
N LEU A 479 -17.74 1.80 37.57
CA LEU A 479 -16.58 1.15 38.17
C LEU A 479 -15.40 2.11 38.28
N VAL A 480 -15.04 2.82 37.20
CA VAL A 480 -13.99 3.86 37.23
C VAL A 480 -14.28 4.93 38.28
N LYS A 481 -15.53 5.40 38.34
CA LYS A 481 -15.99 6.39 39.33
C LYS A 481 -15.88 5.90 40.76
N SER A 482 -16.17 4.62 41.03
CA SER A 482 -16.01 4.05 42.36
C SER A 482 -14.55 4.03 42.85
N TYR A 483 -13.58 4.08 41.92
CA TYR A 483 -12.15 4.21 42.22
C TYR A 483 -11.67 5.67 42.30
N GLY A 484 -12.49 6.64 41.91
CA GLY A 484 -12.12 8.06 41.84
C GLY A 484 -11.11 8.38 40.73
N MET A 485 -11.14 7.62 39.62
CA MET A 485 -10.13 7.67 38.56
C MET A 485 -10.58 8.40 37.30
N GLU A 486 -11.78 8.99 37.26
CA GLU A 486 -12.42 9.53 36.06
C GLU A 486 -11.51 10.51 35.29
N LYS A 487 -10.78 11.38 36.01
CA LYS A 487 -9.88 12.39 35.41
C LYS A 487 -8.68 11.81 34.66
N TYR A 488 -8.32 10.56 34.94
CA TYR A 488 -7.20 9.82 34.32
C TYR A 488 -7.64 8.97 33.13
N ILE A 489 -8.94 8.81 32.90
CA ILE A 489 -9.45 7.95 31.83
C ILE A 489 -9.67 8.77 30.55
N VAL A 490 -9.33 8.15 29.42
CA VAL A 490 -9.83 8.49 28.09
C VAL A 490 -10.67 7.31 27.61
N TRP A 491 -11.94 7.53 27.31
CA TRP A 491 -12.81 6.49 26.76
C TRP A 491 -12.73 6.50 25.24
N SER A 492 -12.44 5.36 24.62
CA SER A 492 -12.42 5.25 23.16
C SER A 492 -13.27 4.09 22.65
N SER A 493 -13.64 4.15 21.37
CA SER A 493 -14.27 3.02 20.68
C SER A 493 -14.19 3.17 19.17
N PHE A 494 -14.20 2.04 18.45
CA PHE A 494 -14.52 2.00 17.02
C PHE A 494 -16.01 2.24 16.74
N LEU A 495 -16.86 2.27 17.76
CA LEU A 495 -18.29 2.56 17.64
C LEU A 495 -18.62 3.94 18.21
N ALA A 496 -18.99 4.89 17.34
CA ALA A 496 -19.33 6.26 17.72
C ALA A 496 -20.48 6.34 18.75
N ASP A 497 -21.40 5.38 18.72
CA ASP A 497 -22.52 5.34 19.66
C ASP A 497 -22.06 5.05 21.09
N SER A 498 -21.03 4.22 21.28
CA SER A 498 -20.44 3.97 22.61
C SER A 498 -19.78 5.23 23.18
N VAL A 499 -19.08 5.98 22.32
CA VAL A 499 -18.51 7.29 22.69
C VAL A 499 -19.61 8.28 23.07
N SER A 500 -20.72 8.29 22.32
CA SER A 500 -21.89 9.12 22.63
C SER A 500 -22.55 8.74 23.95
N CYS A 501 -22.63 7.44 24.26
CA CYS A 501 -23.13 6.96 25.55
C CYS A 501 -22.29 7.49 26.72
N ILE A 502 -20.95 7.41 26.61
CA ILE A 502 -20.05 7.99 27.62
C ILE A 502 -20.29 9.50 27.78
N LYS A 503 -20.37 10.26 26.67
CA LYS A 503 -20.64 11.71 26.73
C LYS A 503 -22.02 12.04 27.34
N LYS A 504 -23.00 11.15 27.25
CA LYS A 504 -24.31 11.30 27.92
C LYS A 504 -24.23 11.01 29.42
N ILE A 505 -23.41 10.03 29.81
CA ILE A 505 -23.19 9.68 31.23
C ILE A 505 -22.42 10.82 31.92
N ASP A 506 -21.38 11.32 31.28
CA ASP A 506 -20.59 12.46 31.72
C ASP A 506 -20.12 13.29 30.52
N LYS A 507 -20.64 14.52 30.43
CA LYS A 507 -20.31 15.47 29.36
C LYS A 507 -18.83 15.88 29.36
N ASP A 508 -18.19 15.86 30.53
CA ASP A 508 -16.81 16.30 30.74
C ASP A 508 -15.82 15.12 30.66
N ALA A 509 -16.31 13.89 30.47
CA ALA A 509 -15.47 12.72 30.27
C ALA A 509 -14.65 12.88 28.99
N LYS A 510 -13.34 12.66 29.08
CA LYS A 510 -12.44 12.70 27.93
C LYS A 510 -12.73 11.51 27.03
N THR A 511 -12.95 11.76 25.75
CA THR A 511 -13.19 10.68 24.79
C THR A 511 -12.32 10.76 23.55
N GLY A 512 -12.13 9.60 22.90
CA GLY A 512 -11.50 9.49 21.59
C GLY A 512 -12.25 8.54 20.65
N VAL A 513 -12.08 8.71 19.35
CA VAL A 513 -12.74 7.91 18.32
C VAL A 513 -11.71 7.11 17.52
N LEU A 514 -11.90 5.79 17.44
CA LEU A 514 -10.99 4.87 16.74
C LEU A 514 -11.50 4.57 15.34
N ALA A 515 -10.64 4.65 14.33
CA ALA A 515 -10.98 4.25 12.98
C ALA A 515 -9.75 3.83 12.16
N GLY A 516 -9.98 3.25 10.98
CA GLY A 516 -8.92 2.89 10.03
C GLY A 516 -8.38 4.06 9.21
N SER A 517 -9.08 5.19 9.19
CA SER A 517 -8.68 6.42 8.47
C SER A 517 -8.83 7.65 9.36
N LEU A 518 -8.10 8.72 9.05
CA LEU A 518 -8.25 10.00 9.74
C LEU A 518 -9.63 10.61 9.48
N GLU A 519 -10.13 10.47 8.26
CA GLU A 519 -11.41 11.02 7.82
C GLU A 519 -12.60 10.39 8.56
N ASP A 520 -12.57 9.07 8.80
CA ASP A 520 -13.57 8.39 9.61
C ASP A 520 -13.51 8.87 11.07
N CYS A 521 -12.32 9.06 11.62
CA CYS A 521 -12.16 9.65 12.96
C CYS A 521 -12.75 11.06 13.02
N ILE A 522 -12.49 11.93 12.04
CA ILE A 522 -13.06 13.29 11.97
C ILE A 522 -14.59 13.22 11.97
N ALA A 523 -15.18 12.43 11.07
CA ALA A 523 -16.64 12.30 10.98
C ALA A 523 -17.26 11.77 12.28
N MET A 524 -16.61 10.81 12.95
CA MET A 524 -17.05 10.31 14.25
C MET A 524 -16.90 11.37 15.36
N ALA A 525 -15.83 12.15 15.36
CA ALA A 525 -15.62 13.20 16.35
C ALA A 525 -16.66 14.31 16.21
N GLU A 526 -16.96 14.77 14.99
CA GLU A 526 -18.02 15.76 14.71
C GLU A 526 -19.38 15.27 15.21
N LYS A 527 -19.70 13.99 15.01
CA LYS A 527 -20.96 13.38 15.49
C LYS A 527 -21.04 13.32 17.02
N THR A 528 -19.92 13.03 17.68
CA THR A 528 -19.91 12.63 19.11
C THR A 528 -19.44 13.71 20.07
N GLY A 529 -18.76 14.76 19.57
CA GLY A 529 -18.05 15.74 20.39
C GLY A 529 -16.80 15.17 21.06
N ALA A 530 -16.18 14.14 20.49
CA ALA A 530 -14.95 13.58 21.03
C ALA A 530 -13.77 14.55 20.90
N GLU A 531 -12.81 14.47 21.83
CA GLU A 531 -11.68 15.41 21.93
C GLU A 531 -10.34 14.79 21.48
N ALA A 532 -10.33 13.53 21.03
CA ALA A 532 -9.15 12.89 20.46
C ALA A 532 -9.50 11.99 19.27
N LEU A 533 -8.60 11.93 18.29
CA LEU A 533 -8.72 11.09 17.11
C LEU A 533 -7.71 9.95 17.22
N HIS A 534 -8.15 8.71 17.08
CA HIS A 534 -7.30 7.53 17.16
C HIS A 534 -7.28 6.74 15.84
N PRO A 535 -6.71 7.30 14.75
CA PRO A 535 -6.67 6.64 13.46
C PRO A 535 -5.56 5.57 13.41
N TYR A 536 -5.70 4.62 12.48
CA TYR A 536 -4.56 3.81 12.03
C TYR A 536 -3.46 4.74 11.53
N ILE A 537 -2.21 4.47 11.89
CA ILE A 537 -1.08 5.29 11.43
C ILE A 537 -1.00 5.41 9.91
N GLY A 538 -1.31 4.33 9.19
CA GLY A 538 -1.32 4.34 7.73
C GLY A 538 -2.47 5.14 7.12
N GLY A 539 -3.48 5.51 7.91
CA GLY A 539 -4.62 6.35 7.52
C GLY A 539 -4.36 7.86 7.65
N LEU A 540 -3.17 8.28 8.11
CA LEU A 540 -2.78 9.70 8.22
C LEU A 540 -2.29 10.26 6.87
N VAL A 541 -3.13 10.19 5.84
CA VAL A 541 -2.74 10.63 4.50
C VAL A 541 -2.79 12.15 4.38
N PHE A 542 -3.84 12.79 4.90
CA PHE A 542 -4.06 14.24 4.80
C PHE A 542 -3.96 14.95 6.15
N GLU A 543 -3.82 16.27 6.11
CA GLU A 543 -3.80 17.12 7.31
C GLU A 543 -5.21 17.27 7.89
N LEU A 544 -5.28 17.60 9.19
CA LEU A 544 -6.53 17.93 9.83
C LEU A 544 -7.17 19.20 9.25
N PRO A 545 -8.50 19.31 9.26
CA PRO A 545 -9.16 20.57 8.97
C PRO A 545 -8.79 21.64 10.01
N GLU A 546 -8.72 22.90 9.59
CA GLU A 546 -8.20 24.02 10.41
C GLU A 546 -8.87 24.14 11.79
N HIS A 547 -10.18 23.87 11.88
CA HIS A 547 -10.92 23.95 13.14
C HIS A 547 -10.62 22.80 14.13
N MET A 548 -9.90 21.75 13.69
CA MET A 548 -9.45 20.62 14.51
C MET A 548 -7.93 20.54 14.64
N LYS A 549 -7.16 21.48 14.10
CA LYS A 549 -5.69 21.37 13.99
C LYS A 549 -4.96 21.10 15.31
N ASP A 550 -5.54 21.52 16.43
CA ASP A 550 -4.97 21.37 17.78
C ASP A 550 -5.49 20.11 18.51
N MET A 551 -6.34 19.32 17.86
CA MET A 551 -6.93 18.11 18.41
C MET A 551 -5.86 17.01 18.50
N PRO A 552 -5.75 16.31 19.65
CA PRO A 552 -4.87 15.15 19.78
C PRO A 552 -5.15 14.07 18.73
N VAL A 553 -4.12 13.70 17.96
CA VAL A 553 -4.12 12.58 17.02
C VAL A 553 -3.24 11.47 17.61
N ARG A 554 -3.87 10.44 18.17
CA ARG A 554 -3.21 9.29 18.79
C ARG A 554 -3.23 8.10 17.84
N ALA A 555 -2.23 8.03 16.97
CA ALA A 555 -2.20 7.02 15.93
C ALA A 555 -1.85 5.64 16.50
N TRP A 556 -2.58 4.60 16.11
CA TRP A 556 -2.25 3.23 16.49
C TRP A 556 -1.45 2.51 15.39
N ASN A 557 -0.47 1.71 15.82
CA ASN A 557 0.41 0.94 14.93
C ASN A 557 0.14 -0.57 15.06
N GLY A 558 -0.48 -1.16 14.04
CA GLY A 558 -0.76 -2.60 14.00
C GLY A 558 0.36 -3.47 13.41
N GLU A 559 1.48 -2.87 12.99
CA GLU A 559 2.56 -3.58 12.29
C GLU A 559 3.72 -4.02 13.20
N GLU A 560 3.66 -3.64 14.47
CA GLU A 560 4.67 -4.01 15.45
C GLU A 560 4.49 -5.46 15.92
N PRO A 561 5.60 -6.12 16.28
CA PRO A 561 5.53 -7.46 16.87
C PRO A 561 4.80 -7.44 18.21
N PHE A 562 4.31 -8.61 18.58
CA PHE A 562 3.78 -8.92 19.89
C PHE A 562 4.65 -9.99 20.55
N PHE A 563 4.39 -10.25 21.82
CA PHE A 563 5.12 -11.22 22.63
C PHE A 563 5.23 -12.57 21.92
N LYS A 564 6.46 -12.91 21.51
CA LYS A 564 6.84 -14.17 20.87
C LYS A 564 6.03 -14.56 19.62
N ASP A 565 5.51 -13.58 18.88
CA ASP A 565 4.72 -13.88 17.67
C ASP A 565 5.56 -14.08 16.39
N GLY A 566 6.88 -13.84 16.47
CA GLY A 566 7.83 -14.04 15.38
C GLY A 566 7.73 -13.03 14.23
N ARG A 567 6.91 -11.99 14.34
CA ARG A 567 6.82 -10.95 13.30
C ARG A 567 8.07 -10.06 13.32
N PRO A 568 8.65 -9.71 12.15
CA PRO A 568 9.74 -8.74 12.09
C PRO A 568 9.19 -7.32 12.29
N LEU A 569 9.91 -6.49 13.03
CA LEU A 569 9.65 -5.04 13.07
C LEU A 569 10.01 -4.43 11.71
N LYS A 570 9.04 -3.78 11.04
CA LYS A 570 9.24 -3.22 9.70
C LYS A 570 9.78 -1.79 9.70
N GLU A 571 9.21 -0.91 10.54
CA GLU A 571 9.62 0.50 10.66
C GLU A 571 10.06 0.77 12.10
N PRO A 572 11.36 0.98 12.36
CA PRO A 572 11.85 1.16 13.73
C PRO A 572 11.78 2.61 14.23
N ASP A 573 11.43 3.60 13.38
CA ASP A 573 11.46 5.02 13.75
C ASP A 573 10.05 5.65 13.78
N LEU A 574 9.38 5.51 14.92
CA LEU A 574 8.10 6.16 15.19
C LEU A 574 8.19 7.69 15.19
N ASN A 575 9.38 8.28 15.35
CA ASN A 575 9.51 9.73 15.35
C ASN A 575 9.14 10.32 13.99
N LYS A 576 9.19 9.54 12.91
CA LYS A 576 8.75 9.98 11.58
C LYS A 576 7.25 10.29 11.54
N TYR A 577 6.45 9.64 12.38
CA TYR A 577 4.99 9.81 12.38
C TYR A 577 4.53 11.19 12.87
N ARG A 578 5.38 11.94 13.57
CA ARG A 578 5.10 13.36 13.88
C ARG A 578 4.97 14.21 12.61
N PHE A 579 5.66 13.84 11.54
CA PHE A 579 5.54 14.50 10.24
C PHE A 579 4.26 14.12 9.51
N TYR A 580 3.54 13.09 9.99
CA TYR A 580 2.21 12.71 9.50
C TYR A 580 1.09 13.32 10.36
N GLY A 581 1.42 14.20 11.30
CA GLY A 581 0.45 14.87 12.17
C GLY A 581 0.09 14.11 13.45
N ALA A 582 0.77 12.99 13.77
CA ALA A 582 0.54 12.28 15.03
C ALA A 582 1.09 13.09 16.22
N THR A 583 0.21 13.39 17.19
CA THR A 583 0.59 14.01 18.48
C THR A 583 1.00 12.96 19.51
N ASP A 584 0.43 11.76 19.39
CA ASP A 584 0.65 10.62 20.25
C ASP A 584 0.68 9.33 19.41
N ILE A 585 1.28 8.27 19.96
CA ILE A 585 1.30 6.95 19.31
C ILE A 585 0.93 5.87 20.33
N PHE A 586 -0.01 5.00 19.96
CA PHE A 586 -0.22 3.70 20.59
C PHE A 586 0.72 2.67 19.96
N THR A 587 1.68 2.20 20.74
CA THR A 587 2.74 1.28 20.30
C THR A 587 2.81 0.03 21.18
N ASN A 588 3.13 -1.10 20.56
CA ASN A 588 3.40 -2.37 21.23
C ASN A 588 4.78 -2.40 21.91
N MET A 589 5.69 -1.48 21.55
CA MET A 589 7.09 -1.47 21.99
C MET A 589 7.46 -0.18 22.75
N PRO A 590 6.64 0.29 23.72
CA PRO A 590 6.88 1.57 24.38
C PRO A 590 8.27 1.67 25.04
N GLU A 591 8.79 0.55 25.55
CA GLU A 591 10.13 0.46 26.15
C GLU A 591 11.23 0.90 25.19
N ARG A 592 11.12 0.55 23.91
CA ARG A 592 12.13 0.87 22.91
C ARG A 592 12.19 2.36 22.60
N TYR A 593 11.04 3.02 22.57
CA TYR A 593 10.94 4.44 22.17
C TYR A 593 11.19 5.42 23.32
N LEU A 594 11.10 4.94 24.56
CA LEU A 594 11.35 5.74 25.76
C LEU A 594 12.76 5.57 26.30
N ASP A 595 13.40 4.41 26.09
CA ASP A 595 14.81 4.18 26.47
C ASP A 595 15.81 4.97 25.59
N GLU A 596 15.37 5.45 24.41
CA GLU A 596 16.15 6.32 23.50
C GLU A 596 16.11 7.82 23.89
N GLN A 597 15.62 8.20 25.07
CA GLN A 597 15.48 9.60 25.53
C GLN A 597 16.50 10.07 26.56
#